data_AF-S2R831-F1
#
_entry.id   AF-S2R831-F1
#
_cell.length_a   1.000
_cell.length_b   1.000
_cell.length_c   1.000
_cell.angle_alpha   90.00
_cell.angle_beta   90.00
_cell.angle_gamma   90.00
#
_symmetry.space_group_name_H-M   'P 1'
#
loop_
_entity.id
_entity.type
_entity.pdbx_description
1 polymer ?
#
loop_
_entity_poly.entity_id
_entity_poly.type
_entity_poly.pdbx_seq_one_letter_code
_entity_poly.pdbx_strand_id
1 'polypeptide(L)'
;FSRLQKPALEKLAAKHHYAVITIRLEADIKVLYDRQRKRDLSDPRHLGHLMNHYHRGDTLENISETPDGMPTFEVFSNRVQDRGYQTFQLGQLIRVDVNDYGAVDYRGLVEALREAIRGVEFLTR
;
A
#
# COMPACT_ATOMS: atom_id res chain seq x y z
N PHE A 1 1.79 -0.23 5.03
CA PHE A 1 2.63 -0.65 6.17
C PHE A 1 2.21 -2.04 6.62
N SER A 2 3.11 -2.78 7.26
CA SER A 2 2.83 -4.11 7.82
C SER A 2 3.02 -4.13 9.34
N ARG A 3 2.71 -5.27 9.95
CA ARG A 3 2.99 -5.53 11.37
C ARG A 3 4.44 -5.24 11.79
N LEU A 4 5.40 -5.36 10.86
CA LEU A 4 6.82 -5.17 11.14
C LEU A 4 7.19 -3.71 11.43
N GLN A 5 6.52 -2.75 10.80
CA GLN A 5 6.79 -1.32 11.03
C GLN A 5 5.98 -0.73 12.19
N LYS A 6 4.90 -1.40 12.62
CA LYS A 6 3.96 -0.87 13.60
C LYS A 6 4.65 -0.42 14.93
N PRO A 7 5.50 -1.22 15.58
CA PRO A 7 6.11 -0.81 16.85
C PRO A 7 7.03 0.42 16.72
N ALA A 8 7.77 0.52 15.61
CA ALA A 8 8.65 1.66 15.37
C ALA A 8 7.86 2.95 15.14
N LEU A 9 6.76 2.87 14.38
CA LEU A 9 5.86 4.00 14.12
C LEU A 9 5.12 4.44 15.39
N GLU A 10 4.65 3.50 16.22
CA GLU A 10 4.05 3.79 17.52
C GLU A 10 5.03 4.53 18.45
N LYS A 11 6.28 4.05 18.52
CA LYS A 11 7.32 4.71 19.31
C LYS A 11 7.60 6.14 18.83
N LEU A 12 7.66 6.36 17.52
CA LEU A 12 7.88 7.68 16.93
C LEU A 12 6.70 8.62 17.19
N ALA A 13 5.47 8.13 17.01
CA ALA A 13 4.25 8.90 17.28
C ALA A 13 4.16 9.32 18.74
N ALA A 14 4.42 8.39 19.68
CA ALA A 14 4.43 8.68 21.10
C ALA A 14 5.54 9.67 21.49
N LYS A 15 6.77 9.46 20.99
CA LYS A 15 7.93 10.31 21.30
C LYS A 15 7.73 11.77 20.88
N HIS A 16 7.06 11.98 19.75
CA HIS A 16 6.89 13.29 19.16
C HIS A 16 5.46 13.83 19.28
N HIS A 17 4.61 13.16 20.06
CA HIS A 17 3.21 13.53 20.28
C HIS A 17 2.41 13.74 18.99
N TYR A 18 2.70 12.93 17.96
CA TYR A 18 1.94 12.96 16.72
C TYR A 18 0.61 12.25 16.90
N ALA A 19 -0.48 12.93 16.56
CA ALA A 19 -1.72 12.25 16.26
C ALA A 19 -1.60 11.58 14.89
N VAL A 20 -1.88 10.27 14.85
CA VAL A 20 -1.75 9.48 13.63
C VAL A 20 -3.11 9.25 13.01
N ILE A 21 -3.20 9.52 11.71
CA ILE A 21 -4.33 9.15 10.87
C ILE A 21 -3.81 8.16 9.83
N THR A 22 -4.37 6.95 9.84
CA THR A 22 -4.14 5.95 8.81
C THR A 22 -5.23 6.06 7.74
N ILE A 23 -4.84 6.35 6.50
CA ILE A 23 -5.70 6.17 5.33
C ILE A 23 -5.35 4.84 4.69
N ARG A 24 -6.31 3.90 4.64
CA ARG A 24 -6.10 2.58 4.05
C ARG A 24 -6.91 2.46 2.76
N LEU A 25 -6.19 2.30 1.65
CA LEU A 25 -6.76 2.03 0.34
C LEU A 25 -6.98 0.52 0.22
N GLU A 26 -8.23 0.10 0.09
CA GLU A 26 -8.66 -1.29 0.10
C GLU A 26 -9.27 -1.65 -1.26
N ALA A 27 -8.96 -2.83 -1.76
CA ALA A 27 -9.63 -3.40 -2.92
C ALA A 27 -9.61 -4.92 -2.79
N ASP A 28 -10.43 -5.57 -3.59
CA ASP A 28 -10.45 -7.02 -3.71
C ASP A 28 -9.06 -7.54 -4.09
N ILE A 29 -8.69 -8.65 -3.47
CA ILE A 29 -7.34 -9.21 -3.63
C ILE A 29 -7.02 -9.55 -5.09
N LYS A 30 -8.04 -9.94 -5.88
CA LYS A 30 -7.90 -10.18 -7.31
C LYS A 30 -7.65 -8.89 -8.08
N VAL A 31 -8.36 -7.81 -7.76
CA VAL A 31 -8.12 -6.49 -8.36
C VAL A 31 -6.69 -6.02 -8.06
N LEU A 32 -6.22 -6.20 -6.82
CA LEU A 32 -4.84 -5.88 -6.44
C LEU A 32 -3.80 -6.72 -7.21
N TYR A 33 -4.06 -8.01 -7.38
CA TYR A 33 -3.19 -8.90 -8.15
C TYR A 33 -3.11 -8.51 -9.63
N ASP A 34 -4.26 -8.29 -10.27
CA ASP A 34 -4.34 -7.91 -11.68
C ASP A 34 -3.66 -6.56 -11.94
N ARG A 35 -3.80 -5.61 -11.01
CA ARG A 35 -3.07 -4.32 -11.04
C ARG A 35 -1.57 -4.50 -10.90
N GLN A 36 -1.10 -5.37 -9.99
CA GLN A 36 0.32 -5.65 -9.88
C GLN A 36 0.87 -6.25 -11.17
N ARG A 37 0.19 -7.26 -11.74
CA ARG A 37 0.60 -7.88 -13.01
C ARG A 37 0.66 -6.86 -14.14
N LYS A 38 -0.39 -6.05 -14.30
CA LYS A 38 -0.43 -4.99 -15.31
C LYS A 38 0.75 -4.03 -15.14
N ARG A 39 1.00 -3.56 -13.91
CA ARG A 39 2.12 -2.67 -13.61
C ARG A 39 3.47 -3.31 -13.90
N ASP A 40 3.65 -4.59 -13.56
CA ASP A 40 4.91 -5.31 -13.77
C ASP A 40 5.19 -5.58 -15.26
N LEU A 41 4.16 -5.60 -16.11
CA LEU A 41 4.25 -5.92 -17.55
C LEU A 41 4.15 -4.71 -18.48
N SER A 42 3.68 -3.54 -18.03
CA SER A 42 3.36 -2.41 -18.92
C SER A 42 4.05 -1.09 -18.56
N ASP A 43 4.61 -0.96 -17.36
CA ASP A 43 5.30 0.24 -16.89
C ASP A 43 6.82 0.00 -16.94
N PRO A 44 7.66 0.94 -17.44
CA PRO A 44 9.12 0.84 -17.33
C PRO A 44 9.57 0.80 -15.87
N ARG A 45 9.55 -0.41 -15.30
CA ARG A 45 9.95 -0.68 -13.93
C ARG A 45 11.39 -1.16 -13.92
N HIS A 46 12.14 -0.68 -12.94
CA HIS A 46 13.50 -1.14 -12.74
C HIS A 46 13.54 -2.66 -12.49
N LEU A 47 14.44 -3.39 -13.17
CA LEU A 47 14.50 -4.86 -13.15
C LEU A 47 14.65 -5.44 -11.74
N GLY A 48 15.32 -4.75 -10.82
CA GLY A 48 15.40 -5.15 -9.41
C GLY A 48 14.06 -5.22 -8.65
N HIS A 49 12.97 -4.70 -9.23
CA HIS A 49 11.61 -4.92 -8.70
C HIS A 49 10.86 -6.09 -9.35
N LEU A 50 11.35 -6.55 -10.49
CA LEU A 50 10.70 -7.54 -11.33
C LEU A 50 11.37 -8.92 -11.19
N MET A 51 12.67 -8.95 -10.91
CA MET A 51 13.48 -10.17 -10.92
C MET A 51 13.90 -10.62 -9.53
N ASN A 52 14.04 -11.93 -9.32
CA ASN A 52 14.60 -12.50 -8.10
C ASN A 52 16.14 -12.36 -8.07
N HIS A 53 16.78 -12.32 -9.24
CA HIS A 53 18.23 -12.37 -9.40
C HIS A 53 18.77 -11.22 -10.25
N TYR A 54 18.43 -9.98 -9.89
CA TYR A 54 18.94 -8.81 -10.60
C TYR A 54 20.37 -8.44 -10.20
N HIS A 55 21.21 -8.16 -11.19
CA HIS A 55 22.51 -7.52 -11.08
C HIS A 55 22.57 -6.20 -11.86
N ARG A 56 23.38 -5.25 -11.37
CA ARG A 56 23.54 -3.97 -12.05
C ARG A 56 24.15 -4.18 -13.44
N GLY A 57 23.43 -3.74 -14.46
CA GLY A 57 23.82 -3.92 -15.87
C GLY A 57 22.98 -4.95 -16.61
N ASP A 58 22.16 -5.72 -15.88
CA ASP A 58 21.18 -6.60 -16.52
C ASP A 58 20.20 -5.78 -17.36
N THR A 59 19.85 -6.32 -18.52
CA THR A 59 18.83 -5.77 -19.42
C THR A 59 17.87 -6.89 -19.80
N LEU A 60 16.61 -6.54 -20.02
CA LEU A 60 15.64 -7.42 -20.65
C LEU A 60 15.48 -6.96 -22.08
N GLU A 61 15.78 -7.83 -23.04
CA GLU A 61 15.54 -7.56 -24.46
C GLU A 61 14.03 -7.47 -24.77
N ASN A 62 13.19 -8.13 -23.95
CA ASN A 62 11.74 -8.08 -24.11
C ASN A 62 11.00 -8.16 -22.75
N ILE A 63 10.19 -7.15 -22.44
CA ILE A 63 9.31 -7.12 -21.25
C ILE A 63 8.20 -8.19 -21.36
N SER A 64 7.95 -8.74 -22.56
CA SER A 64 6.98 -9.83 -22.74
C SER A 64 7.41 -11.14 -22.10
N GLU A 65 8.69 -11.31 -21.76
CA GLU A 65 9.12 -12.42 -20.91
C GLU A 65 8.66 -12.13 -19.48
N THR A 66 7.80 -13.00 -18.95
CA THR A 66 7.28 -12.85 -17.60
C THR A 66 8.47 -12.81 -16.63
N PRO A 67 8.65 -11.72 -15.86
CA PRO A 67 9.75 -11.65 -14.91
C PRO A 67 9.72 -12.83 -13.94
N ASP A 68 10.87 -13.41 -13.64
CA ASP A 68 10.97 -14.58 -12.75
C ASP A 68 10.48 -14.27 -11.32
N GLY A 69 10.48 -12.99 -10.92
CA GLY A 69 9.96 -12.49 -9.66
C GLY A 69 8.45 -12.25 -9.65
N MET A 70 7.73 -12.46 -10.76
CA MET A 70 6.27 -12.29 -10.82
C MET A 70 5.57 -13.42 -10.04
N PRO A 71 4.85 -13.12 -8.95
CA PRO A 71 4.23 -14.16 -8.13
C PRO A 71 2.98 -14.74 -8.82
N THR A 72 2.70 -16.01 -8.52
CA THR A 72 1.35 -16.57 -8.71
C THR A 72 0.35 -15.84 -7.82
N PHE A 73 -0.94 -15.98 -8.13
CA PHE A 73 -2.00 -15.42 -7.29
C PHE A 73 -1.93 -15.95 -5.85
N GLU A 74 -1.63 -17.23 -5.67
CA GLU A 74 -1.49 -17.87 -4.37
C GLU A 74 -0.34 -17.27 -3.55
N VAL A 75 0.84 -17.14 -4.16
CA VAL A 75 2.01 -16.51 -3.52
C VAL A 75 1.72 -15.06 -3.16
N PHE A 76 1.08 -14.32 -4.06
CA PHE A 76 0.65 -12.95 -3.80
C PHE A 76 -0.34 -12.87 -2.64
N SER A 77 -1.36 -13.73 -2.64
CA SER A 77 -2.40 -13.78 -1.61
C SER A 77 -1.82 -14.06 -0.23
N ASN A 78 -0.99 -15.11 -0.13
CA ASN A 78 -0.30 -15.48 1.11
C ASN A 78 0.56 -14.34 1.64
N ARG A 79 1.27 -13.63 0.75
CA ARG A 79 2.08 -12.46 1.13
C ARG A 79 1.23 -11.31 1.66
N VAL A 80 0.09 -11.01 1.04
CA VAL A 80 -0.83 -9.95 1.51
C VAL A 80 -1.37 -10.29 2.91
N GLN A 81 -1.72 -11.56 3.14
CA GLN A 81 -2.22 -12.05 4.42
C GLN A 81 -1.16 -12.03 5.52
N ASP A 82 0.02 -12.64 5.31
CA ASP A 82 1.11 -12.68 6.31
C ASP A 82 1.58 -11.29 6.72
N ARG A 83 1.63 -10.36 5.76
CA ARG A 83 2.02 -8.97 6.04
C ARG A 83 0.92 -8.17 6.74
N GLY A 84 -0.30 -8.68 6.80
CA GLY A 84 -1.42 -8.03 7.47
C GLY A 84 -1.75 -6.66 6.87
N TYR A 85 -1.62 -6.49 5.56
CA TYR A 85 -1.89 -5.19 4.92
C TYR A 85 -3.33 -4.72 5.13
N GLN A 86 -4.28 -5.67 5.23
CA GLN A 86 -5.69 -5.41 5.48
C GLN A 86 -6.01 -5.14 6.97
N THR A 87 -5.06 -5.35 7.87
CA THR A 87 -5.26 -5.19 9.32
C THR A 87 -4.37 -4.10 9.92
N PHE A 88 -3.42 -3.57 9.15
CA PHE A 88 -2.61 -2.46 9.60
C PHE A 88 -3.47 -1.23 9.89
N GLN A 89 -3.28 -0.66 11.08
CA GLN A 89 -3.83 0.60 11.52
C GLN A 89 -2.96 1.16 12.65
N LEU A 90 -2.74 2.47 12.61
CA LEU A 90 -2.20 3.27 13.71
C LEU A 90 -3.05 4.55 13.86
N GLY A 91 -3.52 4.82 15.08
CA GLY A 91 -4.41 5.95 15.35
C GLY A 91 -5.77 5.83 14.65
N GLN A 92 -6.32 6.95 14.21
CA GLN A 92 -7.62 7.00 13.53
C GLN A 92 -7.52 6.33 12.16
N LEU A 93 -8.54 5.57 11.75
CA LEU A 93 -8.59 4.88 10.46
C LEU A 93 -9.64 5.51 9.54
N ILE A 94 -9.23 5.83 8.32
CA ILE A 94 -10.11 6.14 7.19
C ILE A 94 -9.91 5.03 6.15
N ARG A 95 -10.98 4.31 5.83
CA ARG A 95 -10.96 3.24 4.82
C ARG A 95 -11.49 3.79 3.51
N VAL A 96 -10.83 3.45 2.41
CA VAL A 96 -11.20 3.90 1.07
C VAL A 96 -11.26 2.67 0.17
N ASP A 97 -12.46 2.33 -0.30
CA ASP A 97 -12.60 1.34 -1.36
C ASP A 97 -12.03 1.93 -2.65
N VAL A 98 -11.07 1.24 -3.24
CA VAL A 98 -10.41 1.60 -4.50
C VAL A 98 -10.49 0.47 -5.51
N ASN A 99 -11.52 -0.40 -5.46
CA ASN A 99 -11.79 -1.41 -6.48
C ASN A 99 -11.91 -0.77 -7.88
N ASP A 100 -12.52 0.41 -7.94
CA ASP A 100 -12.51 1.30 -9.09
C ASP A 100 -12.10 2.72 -8.64
N TYR A 101 -11.00 3.24 -9.18
CA TYR A 101 -10.54 4.59 -8.86
C TYR A 101 -11.53 5.67 -9.31
N GLY A 102 -12.28 5.44 -10.39
CA GLY A 102 -13.30 6.38 -10.88
C GLY A 102 -14.52 6.48 -9.97
N ALA A 103 -14.77 5.47 -9.14
CA ALA A 103 -15.90 5.41 -8.22
C ALA A 103 -15.58 5.98 -6.82
N VAL A 104 -14.32 6.35 -6.56
CA VAL A 104 -13.90 6.87 -5.26
C VAL A 104 -14.51 8.25 -5.02
N ASP A 105 -15.19 8.42 -3.87
CA ASP A 105 -15.59 9.74 -3.40
C ASP A 105 -14.38 10.50 -2.81
N TYR A 106 -13.60 11.10 -3.69
CA TYR A 106 -12.44 11.91 -3.30
C TYR A 106 -12.83 13.13 -2.47
N ARG A 107 -14.02 13.70 -2.71
CA ARG A 107 -14.48 14.89 -1.98
C ARG A 107 -14.80 14.50 -0.53
N GLY A 108 -15.58 13.44 -0.33
CA GLY A 108 -15.87 12.90 0.99
C GLY A 108 -14.61 12.48 1.74
N LEU A 109 -13.64 11.86 1.07
CA LEU A 109 -12.35 11.51 1.67
C LEU A 109 -11.58 12.74 2.18
N VAL A 110 -11.50 13.81 1.38
CA VAL A 110 -10.80 15.04 1.78
C VAL A 110 -11.52 15.73 2.95
N GLU A 111 -12.85 15.77 2.95
CA GLU A 111 -13.60 16.34 4.08
C GLU A 111 -13.43 15.50 5.35
N ALA A 112 -13.50 14.17 5.27
CA ALA A 112 -13.25 13.29 6.42
C ALA A 112 -11.84 13.48 7.00
N LEU A 113 -10.84 13.70 6.13
CA LEU A 113 -9.47 14.00 6.57
C LEU A 113 -9.37 15.37 7.25
N ARG A 114 -10.05 16.40 6.72
CA ARG A 114 -10.10 17.73 7.35
C ARG A 114 -10.70 17.67 8.74
N GLU A 115 -11.80 16.95 8.91
CA GLU A 115 -12.45 16.79 10.22
C GLU A 115 -11.58 15.97 11.19
N ALA A 116 -10.89 14.93 10.71
CA ALA A 116 -9.93 14.19 11.52
C ALA A 116 -8.78 15.08 12.03
N ILE A 117 -8.23 15.94 11.17
CA ILE A 117 -7.18 16.88 11.54
C ILE A 117 -7.70 17.92 12.55
N ARG A 118 -8.89 18.49 12.34
CA ARG A 118 -9.51 19.44 13.29
C ARG A 118 -9.77 18.79 14.64
N GLY A 119 -10.36 17.59 14.65
CA GLY A 119 -10.63 16.85 15.88
C GLY A 119 -9.37 16.57 16.70
N VAL A 120 -8.24 16.34 16.03
CA VAL A 120 -6.92 16.25 16.66
C VAL A 120 -6.51 17.57 17.31
N GLU A 121 -6.63 18.70 16.60
CA GLU A 121 -6.22 20.02 17.13
C GLU A 121 -6.97 20.39 18.42
N PHE A 122 -8.25 20.01 18.53
CA PHE A 122 -9.06 20.22 19.73
C PHE A 122 -8.66 19.33 20.92
N LEU A 123 -8.12 18.13 20.68
CA LEU A 123 -7.67 17.21 21.75
C LEU A 123 -6.25 17.53 22.26
N THR A 124 -5.47 18.30 21.50
CA THR A 124 -4.12 18.73 21.86
C THR A 124 -4.02 20.10 22.52
N ARG A 125 -5.16 20.80 22.70
CA ARG A 125 -5.28 22.05 23.46
C ARG A 125 -5.80 21.79 24.87
#